data_AF-A0A2M6YRP5-F1
#
_entry.id   AF-A0A2M6YRP5-F1
#
_cell.length_a   1.000
_cell.length_b   1.000
_cell.length_c   1.000
_cell.angle_alpha   90.00
_cell.angle_beta   90.00
_cell.angle_gamma   90.00
#
_symmetry.space_group_name_H-M   'P 1'
#
loop_
_entity.id
_entity.type
_entity.pdbx_description
1 polymer ?
#
loop_
_entity_poly.entity_id
_entity_poly.type
_entity_poly.pdbx_seq_one_letter_code
_entity_poly.pdbx_strand_id
1 'polypeptide(L)'
;MRVIISPRAEKQLKKIPKIDQIAVVKKIRQIRDERIPEQTEKLKGFPDIFRTRVGDYRIVFKRNSKDIYIVLIHHRRDVYRLLNQLLR
;
A
#
# COMPACT_ATOMS: atom_id res chain seq x y z
N MET A 1 -6.39 -10.60 10.65
CA MET A 1 -5.08 -10.27 10.06
C MET A 1 -4.48 -9.05 10.75
N ARG A 2 -3.19 -9.07 11.08
CA ARG A 2 -2.49 -7.90 11.64
C ARG A 2 -2.07 -6.95 10.51
N VAL A 3 -2.13 -5.64 10.74
CA VAL A 3 -1.58 -4.66 9.80
C VAL A 3 -0.27 -4.14 10.37
N ILE A 4 0.80 -4.27 9.60
CA ILE A 4 2.14 -3.78 9.94
C ILE A 4 2.51 -2.73 8.91
N ILE A 5 2.86 -1.52 9.35
CA ILE A 5 3.25 -0.42 8.46
C ILE A 5 4.75 -0.25 8.59
N SER A 6 5.47 -0.29 7.45
CA SER A 6 6.90 -0.05 7.48
C SER A 6 7.20 1.38 7.94
N PRO A 7 8.35 1.64 8.60
CA PRO A 7 8.73 3.00 9.00
C PRO A 7 8.75 3.99 7.83
N ARG A 8 9.06 3.51 6.62
CA ARG A 8 9.00 4.30 5.39
C ARG A 8 7.57 4.67 5.02
N ALA A 9 6.68 3.68 4.95
CA ALA A 9 5.28 3.91 4.62
C ALA A 9 4.60 4.83 5.64
N GLU A 10 4.93 4.69 6.93
CA GLU A 10 4.43 5.57 7.98
C GLU A 10 4.88 7.03 7.77
N LYS A 11 6.18 7.25 7.50
CA LYS A 11 6.72 8.59 7.19
C LYS A 11 6.07 9.18 5.94
N GLN A 12 5.80 8.35 4.93
CA GLN A 12 5.13 8.82 3.71
C GLN A 12 3.68 9.18 3.96
N LEU A 13 2.94 8.36 4.70
CA LEU A 13 1.55 8.65 5.09
C LEU A 13 1.45 9.98 5.81
N LYS A 14 2.37 10.26 6.74
CA LYS A 14 2.40 11.53 7.49
C LYS A 14 2.58 12.78 6.59
N LYS A 15 3.16 12.63 5.39
CA LYS A 15 3.38 13.73 4.42
C LYS A 15 2.20 13.97 3.47
N ILE A 16 1.21 13.08 3.46
CA ILE A 16 0.02 13.20 2.61
C ILE A 16 -0.94 14.25 3.19
N PRO A 17 -1.74 14.99 2.40
CA PRO A 17 -2.78 15.86 2.94
C PRO A 17 -3.78 15.11 3.84
N LYS A 18 -4.33 15.76 4.86
CA LYS A 18 -5.14 15.09 5.90
C LYS A 18 -6.35 14.34 5.34
N ILE A 19 -7.03 14.89 4.35
CA ILE A 19 -8.18 14.26 3.71
C ILE A 19 -7.80 12.93 3.03
N ASP A 20 -6.65 12.91 2.36
CA ASP A 20 -6.13 11.73 1.68
C ASP A 20 -5.57 10.71 2.67
N GLN A 21 -4.99 11.15 3.79
CA GLN A 21 -4.58 10.24 4.89
C GLN A 21 -5.77 9.41 5.37
N ILE A 22 -6.94 10.05 5.58
CA ILE A 22 -8.16 9.38 6.03
C ILE A 22 -8.59 8.33 5.00
N ALA A 23 -8.60 8.70 3.71
CA ALA A 23 -8.96 7.78 2.63
C ALA A 23 -8.00 6.58 2.55
N VAL A 24 -6.70 6.82 2.72
CA VAL A 24 -5.66 5.78 2.74
C VAL A 24 -5.85 4.83 3.92
N VAL A 25 -6.06 5.35 5.13
CA VAL A 25 -6.30 4.52 6.33
C VAL A 25 -7.60 3.71 6.19
N LYS A 26 -8.66 4.30 5.64
CA LYS A 26 -9.91 3.58 5.36
C LYS A 26 -9.65 2.42 4.39
N LYS A 27 -8.90 2.65 3.32
CA LYS A 27 -8.53 1.59 2.38
C LYS A 27 -7.68 0.50 3.05
N ILE A 28 -6.70 0.84 3.89
CA ILE A 28 -5.89 -0.15 4.62
C ILE A 28 -6.77 -1.07 5.49
N ARG A 29 -7.79 -0.51 6.15
CA ARG A 29 -8.76 -1.30 6.93
C ARG A 29 -9.59 -2.22 6.03
N GLN A 30 -10.06 -1.73 4.88
CA GLN A 30 -10.75 -2.58 3.89
C GLN A 30 -9.86 -3.74 3.42
N ILE A 31 -8.57 -3.48 3.14
CA ILE A 31 -7.62 -4.54 2.72
C ILE A 31 -7.50 -5.64 3.77
N ARG A 32 -7.55 -5.27 5.06
CA ARG A 32 -7.50 -6.21 6.18
C ARG A 32 -8.73 -7.10 6.26
N ASP A 33 -9.90 -6.54 6.00
CA ASP A 33 -11.18 -7.21 6.23
C ASP A 33 -11.65 -8.00 4.99
N GLU A 34 -11.26 -7.57 3.79
CA GLU A 34 -11.65 -8.21 2.52
C GLU A 34 -10.60 -9.21 2.02
N ARG A 35 -11.05 -10.34 1.46
CA ARG A 35 -10.16 -11.38 0.92
C ARG A 35 -9.42 -10.91 -0.34
N ILE A 36 -10.05 -10.08 -1.18
CA ILE A 36 -9.45 -9.38 -2.32
C ILE A 36 -10.15 -8.02 -2.47
N PRO A 37 -9.49 -6.91 -2.11
CA PRO A 37 -10.10 -5.59 -2.19
C PRO A 37 -10.20 -5.10 -3.61
N GLU A 38 -11.26 -4.35 -3.93
CA GLU A 38 -11.42 -3.70 -5.24
C GLU A 38 -10.17 -2.91 -5.65
N GLN A 39 -9.84 -2.95 -6.94
CA GLN A 39 -8.67 -2.26 -7.53
C GLN A 39 -7.32 -2.71 -6.94
N THR A 40 -7.25 -3.93 -6.42
CA THR A 40 -5.98 -4.55 -6.00
C THR A 40 -5.38 -5.33 -7.16
N GLU A 41 -4.20 -4.92 -7.60
CA GLU A 41 -3.44 -5.56 -8.66
C GLU A 41 -2.18 -6.22 -8.07
N LYS A 42 -1.88 -7.45 -8.50
CA LYS A 42 -0.60 -8.08 -8.16
C LYS A 42 0.52 -7.43 -8.99
N LEU A 43 1.65 -7.11 -8.36
CA LEU A 43 2.81 -6.60 -9.08
C LEU A 43 3.48 -7.75 -9.85
N LYS A 44 3.64 -7.57 -11.17
CA LYS A 44 4.32 -8.54 -12.03
C LYS A 44 5.77 -8.72 -11.56
N GLY A 45 6.21 -9.97 -11.45
CA GLY A 45 7.58 -10.32 -11.02
C GLY A 45 7.78 -10.40 -9.52
N PHE A 46 6.78 -10.05 -8.70
CA PHE A 46 6.89 -10.12 -7.23
C PHE A 46 5.80 -11.01 -6.63
N PRO A 47 6.17 -12.18 -6.06
CA PRO A 47 5.20 -13.02 -5.37
C PRO A 47 4.66 -12.27 -4.14
N ASP A 48 3.35 -12.35 -3.95
CA ASP A 48 2.61 -11.80 -2.82
C ASP A 48 2.70 -10.28 -2.60
N ILE A 49 3.21 -9.53 -3.58
CA ILE A 49 3.17 -8.07 -3.56
C ILE A 49 2.00 -7.57 -4.40
N PHE A 50 1.21 -6.72 -3.76
CA PHE A 50 0.00 -6.15 -4.31
C PHE A 50 0.06 -4.63 -4.25
N ARG A 51 -0.79 -4.01 -5.05
CA ARG A 51 -0.97 -2.56 -5.08
C ARG A 51 -2.42 -2.21 -5.23
N THR A 52 -2.88 -1.21 -4.49
CA THR A 52 -4.19 -0.61 -4.69
C THR A 52 -4.11 0.90 -4.81
N ARG A 53 -5.09 1.49 -5.48
CA ARG A 53 -5.21 2.94 -5.71
C ARG A 53 -6.16 3.57 -4.69
N VAL A 54 -5.79 4.76 -4.21
CA VAL A 54 -6.63 5.62 -3.36
C VAL A 54 -6.46 7.05 -3.84
N GLY A 55 -7.43 7.56 -4.61
CA GLY A 55 -7.33 8.88 -5.23
C GLY A 55 -6.07 8.99 -6.11
N ASP A 56 -5.16 9.87 -5.71
CA ASP A 56 -3.86 10.06 -6.37
C ASP A 56 -2.69 9.29 -5.75
N TYR A 57 -2.95 8.49 -4.73
CA TYR A 57 -1.95 7.68 -4.05
C TYR A 57 -2.10 6.20 -4.39
N ARG A 58 -0.99 5.46 -4.25
CA ARG A 58 -0.98 4.00 -4.28
C ARG A 58 -0.38 3.47 -3.01
N ILE A 59 -0.99 2.38 -2.53
CA ILE A 59 -0.53 1.60 -1.40
C ILE A 59 0.06 0.33 -1.98
N VAL A 60 1.34 0.07 -1.72
CA VAL A 60 2.00 -1.20 -2.03
C VAL A 60 2.11 -1.99 -0.74
N PHE A 61 1.66 -3.23 -0.78
CA PHE A 61 1.66 -4.09 0.39
C PHE A 61 1.96 -5.54 0.04
N LYS A 62 2.52 -6.26 1.00
CA LYS A 62 2.62 -7.71 0.99
C LYS A 62 1.48 -8.28 1.81
N ARG A 63 0.84 -9.35 1.32
CA ARG A 63 -0.21 -10.07 2.06
C ARG A 63 0.20 -11.51 2.26
N ASN A 64 0.12 -12.00 3.48
CA ASN A 64 0.23 -13.44 3.79
C ASN A 64 -1.02 -13.90 4.58
N SER A 65 -1.03 -15.14 5.07
CA SER A 65 -2.19 -15.71 5.77
C SER A 65 -2.53 -15.02 7.10
N LYS A 66 -1.58 -14.33 7.74
CA LYS A 66 -1.73 -13.75 9.08
C LYS A 66 -1.66 -12.23 9.08
N ASP A 67 -0.90 -11.64 8.17
CA ASP A 67 -0.47 -10.25 8.20
C ASP A 67 -0.57 -9.55 6.84
N ILE A 68 -0.81 -8.24 6.90
CA ILE A 68 -0.61 -7.29 5.80
C ILE A 68 0.56 -6.40 6.17
N TYR A 69 1.56 -6.36 5.31
CA TYR A 69 2.72 -5.51 5.47
C TYR A 69 2.67 -4.37 4.45
N ILE A 70 2.42 -3.14 4.91
CA ILE A 70 2.40 -1.94 4.06
C ILE A 70 3.85 -1.50 3.81
N VAL A 71 4.30 -1.68 2.57
CA VAL A 71 5.69 -1.43 2.15
C VAL A 71 5.88 0.04 1.78
N LEU A 72 4.95 0.61 1.03
CA LEU A 72 5.09 1.94 0.44
C LEU A 72 3.71 2.59 0.30
N ILE A 73 3.63 3.89 0.59
CA ILE A 73 2.47 4.72 0.24
C ILE A 73 3.00 5.94 -0.48
N HIS A 74 2.62 6.15 -1.74
CA HIS A 74 3.12 7.31 -2.48
C HIS A 74 2.19 7.75 -3.60
N HIS A 75 2.36 8.99 -4.04
CA HIS A 75 1.66 9.55 -5.18
C HIS A 75 1.89 8.73 -6.45
N ARG A 76 0.85 8.58 -7.27
CA ARG A 76 0.76 7.65 -8.41
C ARG A 76 1.90 7.79 -9.41
N ARG A 77 2.44 9.01 -9.55
CA ARG A 77 3.52 9.38 -10.48
C ARG A 77 4.88 8.80 -10.08
N ASP A 78 5.13 8.60 -8.79
CA ASP A 78 6.47 8.21 -8.30
C ASP A 78 6.57 6.77 -7.83
N VAL A 79 5.42 6.10 -7.63
CA VAL A 79 5.36 4.75 -7.03
C VAL A 79 6.22 3.75 -7.80
N TYR A 80 6.21 3.81 -9.14
CA TYR A 80 7.02 2.89 -9.96
C TYR A 80 8.52 3.14 -9.84
N ARG A 81 8.95 4.40 -9.76
CA ARG A 81 10.36 4.75 -9.51
C ARG A 81 10.82 4.21 -8.16
N LEU A 82 9.99 4.36 -7.13
CA LEU A 82 10.30 3.88 -5.79
C LEU A 82 10.26 2.36 -5.68
N LEU A 83 9.34 1.69 -6.40
CA LEU A 83 9.30 0.23 -6.49
C LEU A 83 10.58 -0.34 -7.11
N ASN A 84 11.06 0.26 -8.20
CA ASN A 84 12.31 -0.16 -8.85
C ASN A 84 13.53 -0.03 -7.93
N GLN A 85 13.52 0.90 -6.97
CA GLN A 85 14.59 1.06 -5.98
C GLN A 85 14.50 0.08 -4.81
N LEU A 86 13.29 -0.37 -4.45
CA LEU A 86 13.05 -1.25 -3.29
C LEU A 86 13.14 -2.74 -3.63
N LEU A 87 13.06 -3.07 -4.91
CA LEU A 87 12.92 -4.43 -5.42
C LEU A 87 14.04 -4.83 -6.39
N ARG A 88 15.11 -4.04 -6.41
CA ARG A 88 16.40 -4.40 -7.00
C ARG A 88 17.32 -4.98 -5.95
#